data_AF-A0A1Z5K8J1-F1
#
_entry.id   AF-A0A1Z5K8J1-F1
#
_cell.length_a   1.000
_cell.length_b   1.000
_cell.length_c   1.000
_cell.angle_alpha   90.00
_cell.angle_beta   90.00
_cell.angle_gamma   90.00
#
_symmetry.space_group_name_H-M   'P 1'
#
loop_
_entity.id
_entity.type
_entity.pdbx_description
1 polymer ?
#
loop_
_entity_poly.entity_id
_entity_poly.type
_entity_poly.pdbx_seq_one_letter_code
_entity_poly.pdbx_strand_id
1 'polypeptide(L)'
;MTYEIPDEPEAILDTALPPEMQKAFRALFCHPVFDFPIAYDRKHEPAEEAAMLLYQDIKKELSAHPILARTINLNRQTRPFSRQTLLEKVIVDRTSACRDTIQFLIEANPHALIWEHGVRRHGCRGIPVALIHLLGESYWGEGLLPWIVDKYPWVFQHPLCQKFPPHIAMVRSWVRTQCDLETVRNFYKLYPQGLREKEHKSYPLWVSLRGYVAPNSDFFIWMAKQYPEAVYYEPSRGYTLLHDFCVLLAKQVVKSSEWSTMNVANIFRFLVSEHPSLVRQTYSGWLPIHFLARSCEWPIVQEVVILLLRAYPESVRTRSTNAHMTELSQVPFIQAVHPFIVKELEIDDEIALLNPISENLIEAASVSTTHRVSLTSASDDSSARIAAIFDSLSIAFQCWANQRVDALSVQKQQIAKSLDEAGKRFLAVRDNSSNDHSED
;
A
#
# COMPACT_ATOMS: atom_id res chain seq x y z
N MET A 1 1.91 11.47 -22.19
CA MET A 1 2.98 12.24 -22.85
C MET A 1 4.11 11.29 -23.13
N THR A 2 4.41 11.03 -24.39
CA THR A 2 5.62 10.31 -24.79
C THR A 2 6.75 11.32 -24.79
N TYR A 3 7.75 11.15 -23.93
CA TYR A 3 8.92 12.02 -23.93
C TYR A 3 9.86 11.56 -25.04
N GLU A 4 10.45 12.50 -25.77
CA GLU A 4 11.56 12.19 -26.67
C GLU A 4 12.74 11.71 -25.81
N ILE A 5 13.17 10.47 -26.01
CA ILE A 5 14.38 9.94 -25.38
C ILE A 5 15.54 10.62 -26.10
N PRO A 6 16.39 11.40 -25.42
CA PRO A 6 17.53 12.03 -26.04
C PRO A 6 18.45 10.97 -26.66
N ASP A 7 19.16 11.32 -27.74
CA ASP A 7 20.14 10.42 -28.35
C ASP A 7 21.17 9.98 -27.30
N GLU A 8 21.34 8.66 -27.15
CA GLU A 8 22.21 8.11 -26.12
C GLU A 8 23.67 8.37 -26.47
N PRO A 9 24.39 9.18 -25.70
CA PRO A 9 25.80 9.42 -25.93
C PRO A 9 26.60 8.15 -25.61
N GLU A 10 27.37 7.66 -26.58
CA GLU A 10 28.17 6.44 -26.41
C GLU A 10 29.10 6.55 -25.19
N ALA A 11 29.16 5.48 -24.39
CA ALA A 11 30.11 5.39 -23.29
C ALA A 11 31.54 5.22 -23.80
N ILE A 12 32.51 5.86 -23.14
CA ILE A 12 33.91 5.89 -23.59
C ILE A 12 34.77 5.12 -22.61
N LEU A 13 35.61 4.23 -23.09
CA LEU A 13 36.53 3.48 -22.23
C LEU A 13 37.66 4.40 -21.74
N ASP A 14 38.10 4.26 -20.49
CA ASP A 14 39.23 5.04 -19.95
C ASP A 14 40.51 4.86 -20.78
N THR A 15 40.66 3.70 -21.44
CA THR A 15 41.77 3.40 -22.36
C THR A 15 41.71 4.17 -23.68
N ALA A 16 40.55 4.74 -24.04
CA ALA A 16 40.36 5.55 -25.24
C ALA A 16 40.55 7.05 -24.98
N LEU A 17 40.73 7.46 -23.72
CA LEU A 17 40.99 8.86 -23.36
C LEU A 17 42.44 9.26 -23.70
N PRO A 18 42.69 10.54 -24.02
CA PRO A 18 44.05 11.09 -24.04
C PRO A 18 44.77 10.86 -22.71
N PRO A 19 46.12 10.69 -22.69
CA PRO A 19 46.86 10.34 -21.47
C PRO A 19 46.61 11.26 -20.28
N GLU A 20 46.46 12.56 -20.53
CA GLU A 20 46.18 13.55 -19.49
C GLU A 20 44.78 13.36 -18.87
N MET A 21 43.76 13.17 -19.70
CA MET A 21 42.39 12.91 -19.24
C MET A 21 42.26 11.54 -18.56
N GLN A 22 42.96 10.52 -19.07
CA GLN A 22 43.02 9.21 -18.42
C GLN A 22 43.64 9.31 -17.02
N LYS A 23 44.72 10.09 -16.87
CA LYS A 23 45.35 10.36 -15.57
C LYS A 23 44.39 11.09 -14.63
N ALA A 24 43.70 12.12 -15.10
CA ALA A 24 42.70 12.85 -14.33
C ALA A 24 41.54 11.93 -13.89
N PHE A 25 40.98 11.15 -14.82
CA PHE A 25 39.92 10.19 -14.53
C PHE A 25 40.34 9.18 -13.46
N ARG A 26 41.54 8.61 -13.56
CA ARG A 26 42.07 7.65 -12.57
C ARG A 26 42.34 8.30 -11.22
N ALA A 27 42.77 9.56 -11.19
CA ALA A 27 42.92 10.31 -9.94
C ALA A 27 41.57 10.49 -9.23
N LEU A 28 40.51 10.83 -9.95
CA LEU A 28 39.14 10.86 -9.41
C LEU A 28 38.69 9.47 -8.94
N PHE A 29 38.97 8.42 -9.71
CA PHE A 29 38.53 7.06 -9.40
C PHE A 29 39.24 6.44 -8.18
N CYS A 30 40.49 6.84 -7.94
CA CYS A 30 41.32 6.44 -6.81
C CYS A 30 41.38 7.54 -5.73
N HIS A 31 40.38 8.41 -5.68
CA HIS A 31 40.36 9.51 -4.73
C HIS A 31 40.43 8.98 -3.29
N PRO A 32 41.30 9.51 -2.40
CA PRO A 32 41.48 9.02 -1.04
C PRO A 32 40.20 9.02 -0.21
N VAL A 33 39.25 9.88 -0.56
CA VAL A 33 37.92 9.91 0.06
C VAL A 33 37.21 8.57 -0.04
N PHE A 34 37.50 7.71 -1.02
CA PHE A 34 36.92 6.36 -1.14
C PHE A 34 37.51 5.32 -0.18
N ASP A 35 38.64 5.60 0.47
CA ASP A 35 39.28 4.68 1.43
C ASP A 35 38.82 4.88 2.87
N PHE A 36 38.15 6.00 3.17
CA PHE A 36 37.51 6.20 4.48
C PHE A 36 36.53 5.06 4.83
N PRO A 37 36.44 4.67 6.11
CA PRO A 37 35.46 3.67 6.51
C PRO A 37 34.04 4.17 6.20
N ILE A 38 33.19 3.29 5.65
CA ILE A 38 31.74 3.55 5.61
C ILE A 38 31.27 3.51 7.07
N ALA A 39 31.27 4.66 7.71
CA ALA A 39 30.78 4.76 9.07
C ALA A 39 29.25 4.77 9.01
N TYR A 40 28.64 3.70 9.51
CA TYR A 40 27.18 3.57 9.60
C TYR A 40 26.57 4.50 10.69
N ASP A 41 27.39 5.23 11.43
CA ASP A 41 26.96 6.14 12.49
C ASP A 41 26.72 7.56 11.93
N ARG A 42 25.52 8.10 12.18
CA ARG A 42 25.00 9.38 11.64
C ARG A 42 25.72 10.63 12.19
N LYS A 43 26.73 10.49 13.05
CA LYS A 43 27.33 11.58 13.82
C LYS A 43 28.74 11.99 13.39
N HIS A 44 29.18 11.64 12.19
CA HIS A 44 30.56 11.91 11.78
C HIS A 44 30.68 13.05 10.77
N GLU A 45 30.94 14.26 11.29
CA GLU A 45 31.41 15.45 10.55
C GLU A 45 32.54 15.15 9.53
N PRO A 46 33.51 14.24 9.77
CA PRO A 46 34.55 13.93 8.79
C PRO A 46 34.05 13.41 7.44
N ALA A 47 32.85 12.82 7.38
CA ALA A 47 32.28 12.29 6.14
C ALA A 47 31.76 13.41 5.21
N GLU A 48 31.23 14.49 5.77
CA GLU A 48 30.69 15.62 5.01
C GLU A 48 31.80 16.45 4.39
N GLU A 49 32.86 16.76 5.16
CA GLU A 49 34.04 17.46 4.65
C GLU A 49 34.72 16.65 3.53
N ALA A 50 34.90 15.35 3.74
CA ALA A 50 35.47 14.45 2.73
C ALA A 50 34.60 14.41 1.47
N ALA A 51 33.27 14.33 1.61
CA ALA A 51 32.36 14.38 0.47
C ALA A 51 32.41 15.72 -0.27
N MET A 52 32.56 16.83 0.45
CA MET A 52 32.71 18.17 -0.13
C MET A 52 34.01 18.32 -0.92
N LEU A 53 35.12 17.78 -0.40
CA LEU A 53 36.39 17.75 -1.13
C LEU A 53 36.26 16.93 -2.42
N LEU A 54 35.66 15.73 -2.33
CA LEU A 54 35.38 14.89 -3.49
C LEU A 54 34.49 15.63 -4.51
N TYR A 55 33.45 16.32 -4.04
CA TYR A 55 32.56 17.13 -4.89
C TYR A 55 33.33 18.21 -5.63
N GLN A 56 34.18 18.97 -4.93
CA GLN A 56 34.97 20.07 -5.51
C GLN A 56 35.92 19.56 -6.59
N ASP A 57 36.62 18.45 -6.32
CA ASP A 57 37.57 17.86 -7.27
C ASP A 57 36.86 17.28 -8.50
N ILE A 58 35.76 16.54 -8.30
CA ILE A 58 34.92 16.05 -9.41
C ILE A 58 34.40 17.22 -10.23
N LYS A 59 33.85 18.25 -9.58
CA LYS A 59 33.28 19.42 -10.25
C LYS A 59 34.34 20.14 -11.08
N LYS A 60 35.54 20.35 -10.53
CA LYS A 60 36.66 20.99 -11.22
C LYS A 60 37.04 20.22 -12.48
N GLU A 61 37.30 18.91 -12.34
CA GLU A 61 37.76 18.08 -13.46
C GLU A 61 36.69 17.88 -14.53
N LEU A 62 35.41 17.68 -14.16
CA LEU A 62 34.33 17.53 -15.13
C LEU A 62 33.98 18.85 -15.84
N SER A 63 34.15 19.99 -15.16
CA SER A 63 33.98 21.30 -15.80
C SER A 63 35.03 21.55 -16.87
N ALA A 64 36.27 21.08 -16.65
CA ALA A 64 37.33 21.13 -17.64
C ALA A 64 37.15 20.07 -18.75
N HIS A 65 36.65 18.89 -18.38
CA HIS A 65 36.59 17.72 -19.26
C HIS A 65 35.24 16.97 -19.12
N PRO A 66 34.15 17.45 -19.74
CA PRO A 66 32.83 16.83 -19.62
C PRO A 66 32.76 15.35 -20.04
N ILE A 67 33.67 14.93 -20.93
CA ILE A 67 33.82 13.54 -21.38
C ILE A 67 34.06 12.54 -20.23
N LEU A 68 34.61 13.01 -19.10
CA LEU A 68 34.87 12.19 -17.92
C LEU A 68 33.58 11.62 -17.30
N ALA A 69 32.45 12.34 -17.38
CA ALA A 69 31.15 11.85 -16.91
C ALA A 69 30.62 10.65 -17.72
N ARG A 70 31.13 10.45 -18.93
CA ARG A 70 30.78 9.34 -19.83
C ARG A 70 31.82 8.21 -19.83
N THR A 71 32.86 8.34 -19.03
CA THR A 71 34.00 7.41 -19.06
C THR A 71 33.74 6.18 -18.18
N ILE A 72 34.05 5.00 -18.72
CA ILE A 72 33.99 3.70 -18.04
C ILE A 72 35.41 3.26 -17.70
N ASN A 73 35.65 2.97 -16.43
CA ASN A 73 36.88 2.37 -15.95
C ASN A 73 36.94 0.87 -16.29
N LEU A 74 37.96 0.45 -17.03
CA LEU A 74 38.31 -0.97 -17.22
C LEU A 74 39.41 -1.41 -16.25
N ASN A 75 39.19 -1.27 -14.95
CA ASN A 75 40.18 -1.75 -13.98
C ASN A 75 40.15 -3.29 -13.92
N ARG A 76 41.11 -3.92 -14.59
CA ARG A 76 41.25 -5.39 -14.62
C ARG A 76 41.72 -6.00 -13.30
N GLN A 77 42.31 -5.21 -12.40
CA GLN A 77 43.04 -5.74 -11.25
C GLN A 77 42.12 -6.15 -10.09
N THR A 78 41.02 -5.45 -9.86
CA THR A 78 40.16 -5.69 -8.69
C THR A 78 39.01 -6.64 -8.99
N ARG A 79 38.37 -6.52 -10.16
CA ARG A 79 37.37 -7.47 -10.66
C ARG A 79 37.43 -7.49 -12.19
N PRO A 80 37.87 -8.60 -12.84
CA PRO A 80 38.17 -8.63 -14.27
C PRO A 80 36.99 -8.35 -15.22
N PHE A 81 35.79 -8.09 -14.70
CA PHE A 81 34.58 -7.79 -15.46
C PHE A 81 33.78 -6.59 -14.95
N SER A 82 34.28 -5.82 -13.97
CA SER A 82 33.55 -4.63 -13.50
C SER A 82 33.87 -3.43 -14.38
N ARG A 83 32.96 -3.11 -15.29
CA ARG A 83 32.86 -1.79 -15.91
C ARG A 83 32.21 -0.86 -14.90
N GLN A 84 32.89 0.21 -14.50
CA GLN A 84 32.36 1.14 -13.52
C GLN A 84 32.51 2.59 -14.01
N THR A 85 31.45 3.39 -13.85
CA THR A 85 31.49 4.84 -14.08
C THR A 85 31.86 5.57 -12.79
N LEU A 86 32.20 6.87 -12.89
CA LEU A 86 32.34 7.72 -11.70
C LEU A 86 31.04 7.77 -10.88
N LEU A 87 29.89 7.88 -11.53
CA LEU A 87 28.59 7.85 -10.86
C LEU A 87 28.40 6.57 -10.05
N GLU A 88 28.69 5.42 -10.66
CA GLU A 88 28.61 4.13 -9.98
C GLU A 88 29.57 4.07 -8.78
N LYS A 89 30.82 4.50 -8.97
CA LYS A 89 31.84 4.51 -7.92
C LYS A 89 31.38 5.31 -6.71
N VAL A 90 30.80 6.50 -6.94
CA VAL A 90 30.26 7.34 -5.87
C VAL A 90 29.06 6.65 -5.19
N ILE A 91 28.11 6.10 -5.95
CA ILE A 91 26.93 5.41 -5.40
C ILE A 91 27.32 4.21 -4.53
N VAL A 92 28.28 3.39 -4.97
CA VAL A 92 28.68 2.16 -4.28
C VAL A 92 29.50 2.45 -3.04
N ASP A 93 30.43 3.41 -3.12
CA ASP A 93 31.41 3.61 -2.05
C ASP A 93 30.99 4.67 -1.02
N ARG A 94 30.16 5.65 -1.40
CA ARG A 94 29.85 6.82 -0.55
C ARG A 94 28.40 7.24 -0.65
N THR A 95 27.62 6.80 0.32
CA THR A 95 26.19 6.64 0.08
C THR A 95 25.37 7.88 0.49
N SER A 96 25.61 8.52 1.64
CA SER A 96 24.81 9.69 2.10
C SER A 96 25.41 11.06 1.80
N ALA A 97 26.65 11.28 2.22
CA ALA A 97 27.30 12.58 2.22
C ALA A 97 27.57 13.11 0.80
N CYS A 98 27.53 12.24 -0.21
CA CYS A 98 27.80 12.57 -1.61
C CYS A 98 26.54 12.88 -2.44
N ARG A 99 25.40 13.23 -1.82
CA ARG A 99 24.16 13.53 -2.55
C ARG A 99 24.38 14.57 -3.66
N ASP A 100 25.05 15.68 -3.36
CA ASP A 100 25.32 16.76 -4.32
C ASP A 100 26.25 16.30 -5.46
N THR A 101 27.24 15.46 -5.12
CA THR A 101 28.13 14.83 -6.11
C THR A 101 27.38 13.89 -7.04
N ILE A 102 26.49 13.04 -6.50
CA ILE A 102 25.65 12.13 -7.27
C ILE A 102 24.74 12.94 -8.20
N GLN A 103 24.07 13.97 -7.68
CA GLN A 103 23.20 14.82 -8.47
C GLN A 103 23.97 15.51 -9.61
N PHE A 104 25.12 16.10 -9.32
CA PHE A 104 25.97 16.75 -10.33
C PHE A 104 26.44 15.78 -11.41
N LEU A 105 26.82 14.55 -11.05
CA LEU A 105 27.21 13.52 -12.02
C LEU A 105 26.03 13.09 -12.90
N ILE A 106 24.81 13.03 -12.35
CA ILE A 106 23.59 12.76 -13.12
C ILE A 106 23.30 13.93 -14.08
N GLU A 107 23.43 15.17 -13.65
CA GLU A 107 23.26 16.35 -14.50
C GLU A 107 24.27 16.37 -15.66
N ALA A 108 25.51 15.96 -15.40
CA ALA A 108 26.55 15.88 -16.42
C ALA A 108 26.31 14.74 -17.44
N ASN A 109 25.68 13.63 -17.04
CA ASN A 109 25.38 12.50 -17.92
C ASN A 109 24.20 11.64 -17.39
N PRO A 110 22.94 12.02 -17.67
CA PRO A 110 21.78 11.28 -17.16
C PRO A 110 21.63 9.89 -17.77
N HIS A 111 22.20 9.62 -18.96
CA HIS A 111 22.19 8.29 -19.59
C HIS A 111 22.95 7.24 -18.79
N ALA A 112 23.92 7.65 -17.96
CA ALA A 112 24.60 6.72 -17.06
C ALA A 112 23.63 5.98 -16.12
N LEU A 113 22.46 6.57 -15.80
CA LEU A 113 21.45 5.94 -14.94
C LEU A 113 20.88 4.64 -15.51
N ILE A 114 20.84 4.50 -16.85
CA ILE A 114 20.27 3.34 -17.56
C ILE A 114 21.32 2.39 -18.13
N TRP A 115 22.61 2.69 -17.97
CA TRP A 115 23.68 1.80 -18.42
C TRP A 115 23.66 0.48 -17.66
N GLU A 116 23.77 -0.62 -18.42
CA GLU A 116 23.78 -1.96 -17.85
C GLU A 116 25.02 -2.16 -16.98
N HIS A 117 24.76 -2.54 -15.74
CA HIS A 117 25.76 -2.80 -14.73
C HIS A 117 26.10 -4.29 -14.69
N GLY A 118 27.40 -4.59 -14.65
CA GLY A 118 27.92 -5.96 -14.68
C GLY A 118 27.77 -6.72 -13.35
N VAL A 119 27.40 -6.06 -12.25
CA VAL A 119 27.21 -6.75 -10.97
C VAL A 119 25.81 -7.36 -10.92
N ARG A 120 25.79 -8.67 -10.70
CA ARG A 120 24.56 -9.44 -10.50
C ARG A 120 23.98 -9.09 -9.13
N ARG A 121 22.79 -8.49 -9.11
CA ARG A 121 22.02 -8.28 -7.87
C ARG A 121 21.65 -9.62 -7.24
N HIS A 122 21.85 -9.75 -5.93
CA HIS A 122 21.41 -10.92 -5.18
C HIS A 122 19.89 -11.06 -5.31
N GLY A 123 19.43 -12.14 -5.97
CA GLY A 123 18.02 -12.41 -6.24
C GLY A 123 17.60 -12.22 -7.69
N CYS A 124 18.33 -11.43 -8.49
CA CYS A 124 18.05 -11.18 -9.91
C CYS A 124 19.02 -11.98 -10.79
N ARG A 125 19.03 -13.32 -10.65
CA ARG A 125 19.96 -14.18 -11.39
C ARG A 125 19.84 -13.96 -12.90
N GLY A 126 20.85 -13.32 -13.50
CA GLY A 126 20.98 -13.14 -14.95
C GLY A 126 20.20 -11.95 -15.53
N ILE A 127 19.68 -11.05 -14.69
CA ILE A 127 18.97 -9.86 -15.14
C ILE A 127 19.93 -8.66 -15.14
N PRO A 128 20.04 -7.91 -16.24
CA PRO A 128 20.76 -6.65 -16.26
C PRO A 128 20.15 -5.67 -15.27
N VAL A 129 20.99 -5.07 -14.44
CA VAL A 129 20.59 -4.02 -13.49
C VAL A 129 21.23 -2.73 -13.98
N ALA A 130 20.52 -1.61 -13.93
CA ALA A 130 21.08 -0.29 -14.22
C ALA A 130 21.36 0.51 -12.95
N LEU A 131 22.17 1.57 -13.02
CA LEU A 131 22.56 2.38 -11.85
C LEU A 131 21.38 2.97 -11.09
N ILE A 132 20.27 3.31 -11.77
CA ILE A 132 19.07 3.81 -11.09
C ILE A 132 18.45 2.81 -10.10
N HIS A 133 18.63 1.49 -10.31
CA HIS A 133 18.16 0.48 -9.37
C HIS A 133 19.00 0.49 -8.09
N LEU A 134 20.32 0.67 -8.22
CA LEU A 134 21.22 0.83 -7.08
C LEU A 134 20.85 2.08 -6.26
N LEU A 135 20.51 3.18 -6.94
CA LEU A 135 19.99 4.38 -6.28
C LEU A 135 18.71 4.08 -5.50
N GLY A 136 17.72 3.42 -6.11
CA GLY A 136 16.45 3.11 -5.45
C GLY A 136 16.57 2.17 -4.24
N GLU A 137 17.62 1.34 -4.19
CA GLU A 137 17.92 0.46 -3.06
C GLU A 137 18.71 1.13 -1.95
N SER A 138 19.40 2.22 -2.26
CA SER A 138 20.17 2.98 -1.29
C SER A 138 19.23 3.83 -0.41
N TYR A 139 19.56 3.97 0.88
CA TYR A 139 18.81 4.83 1.83
C TYR A 139 18.83 6.32 1.49
N TRP A 140 19.53 6.72 0.43
CA TRP A 140 19.82 8.12 0.10
C TRP A 140 19.34 8.50 -1.29
N GLY A 141 19.17 7.51 -2.18
CA GLY A 141 18.57 7.72 -3.49
C GLY A 141 17.10 8.12 -3.42
N GLU A 142 16.47 8.00 -2.25
CA GLU A 142 15.07 8.35 -2.00
C GLU A 142 14.77 9.82 -2.30
N GLY A 143 15.66 10.74 -1.90
CA GLY A 143 15.52 12.17 -2.23
C GLY A 143 15.91 12.49 -3.69
N LEU A 144 16.59 11.58 -4.37
CA LEU A 144 17.02 11.74 -5.75
C LEU A 144 15.99 11.21 -6.75
N LEU A 145 15.25 10.13 -6.45
CA LEU A 145 14.27 9.58 -7.38
C LEU A 145 13.15 10.59 -7.78
N PRO A 146 12.53 11.35 -6.85
CA PRO A 146 11.58 12.41 -7.21
C PRO A 146 12.21 13.48 -8.09
N TRP A 147 13.47 13.84 -7.81
CA TRP A 147 14.19 14.82 -8.62
C TRP A 147 14.54 14.29 -10.02
N ILE A 148 14.97 13.03 -10.13
CA ILE A 148 15.26 12.37 -11.41
C ILE A 148 13.97 12.27 -12.23
N VAL A 149 12.83 11.93 -11.62
CA VAL A 149 11.59 11.77 -12.39
C VAL A 149 11.03 13.11 -12.88
N ASP A 150 11.25 14.20 -12.13
CA ASP A 150 10.93 15.56 -12.56
C ASP A 150 11.81 16.03 -13.72
N LYS A 151 13.13 15.80 -13.63
CA LYS A 151 14.11 16.31 -14.62
C LYS A 151 14.32 15.41 -15.83
N TYR A 152 14.29 14.10 -15.63
CA TYR A 152 14.61 13.07 -16.62
C TYR A 152 13.54 11.96 -16.64
N PRO A 153 12.26 12.29 -16.90
CA PRO A 153 11.16 11.30 -16.86
C PRO A 153 11.37 10.11 -17.81
N TRP A 154 12.11 10.31 -18.91
CA TRP A 154 12.46 9.26 -19.87
C TRP A 154 13.28 8.12 -19.24
N VAL A 155 14.01 8.38 -18.15
CA VAL A 155 14.79 7.35 -17.43
C VAL A 155 13.87 6.28 -16.86
N PHE A 156 12.74 6.65 -16.27
CA PHE A 156 11.77 5.70 -15.73
C PHE A 156 10.97 4.99 -16.83
N GLN A 157 10.84 5.61 -18.01
CA GLN A 157 10.19 5.02 -19.18
C GLN A 157 11.08 4.03 -19.93
N HIS A 158 12.37 3.98 -19.61
CA HIS A 158 13.31 3.05 -20.20
C HIS A 158 12.90 1.58 -19.95
N PRO A 159 13.01 0.67 -20.94
CA PRO A 159 12.58 -0.72 -20.80
C PRO A 159 13.18 -1.47 -19.60
N LEU A 160 14.43 -1.16 -19.22
CA LEU A 160 15.05 -1.74 -18.03
C LEU A 160 14.30 -1.35 -16.74
N CYS A 161 13.94 -0.08 -16.60
CA CYS A 161 13.19 0.44 -15.46
C CYS A 161 11.74 -0.06 -15.46
N GLN A 162 11.10 -0.13 -16.62
CA GLN A 162 9.75 -0.70 -16.74
C GLN A 162 9.70 -2.18 -16.33
N LYS A 163 10.78 -2.92 -16.63
CA LYS A 163 10.93 -4.32 -16.26
C LYS A 163 11.25 -4.50 -14.76
N PHE A 164 12.02 -3.58 -14.18
CA PHE A 164 12.41 -3.57 -12.76
C PHE A 164 12.26 -2.17 -12.17
N PRO A 165 11.06 -1.79 -11.74
CA PRO A 165 10.80 -0.40 -11.36
C PRO A 165 11.61 0.02 -10.12
N PRO A 166 12.58 0.96 -10.25
CA PRO A 166 13.46 1.32 -9.14
C PRO A 166 12.71 1.98 -7.98
N HIS A 167 11.56 2.62 -8.27
CA HIS A 167 10.71 3.23 -7.25
C HIS A 167 10.07 2.22 -6.29
N ILE A 168 10.00 0.93 -6.64
CA ILE A 168 9.48 -0.11 -5.73
C ILE A 168 10.44 -0.31 -4.56
N ALA A 169 11.75 -0.18 -4.79
CA ALA A 169 12.75 -0.21 -3.74
C ALA A 169 12.57 0.98 -2.78
N MET A 170 12.27 2.17 -3.29
CA MET A 170 11.94 3.35 -2.46
C MET A 170 10.70 3.10 -1.58
N VAL A 171 9.65 2.44 -2.09
CA VAL A 171 8.49 2.06 -1.27
C VAL A 171 8.88 1.04 -0.19
N ARG A 172 9.79 0.09 -0.49
CA ARG A 172 10.34 -0.82 0.54
C ARG A 172 11.11 -0.07 1.62
N SER A 173 11.91 0.92 1.23
CA SER A 173 12.67 1.72 2.19
C SER A 173 11.74 2.52 3.09
N TRP A 174 10.65 3.09 2.55
CA TRP A 174 9.64 3.77 3.36
C TRP A 174 9.01 2.86 4.42
N VAL A 175 8.54 1.68 4.03
CA VAL A 175 7.94 0.73 5.00
C VAL A 175 8.95 0.12 5.98
N ARG A 176 10.24 0.39 5.78
CA ARG A 176 11.35 0.06 6.69
C ARG A 176 11.87 1.28 7.46
N THR A 177 11.16 2.41 7.43
CA THR A 177 11.54 3.68 8.09
C THR A 177 12.85 4.30 7.62
N GLN A 178 13.27 3.94 6.41
CA GLN A 178 14.48 4.46 5.78
C GLN A 178 14.17 5.66 4.88
N CYS A 179 12.95 5.69 4.33
CA CYS A 179 12.40 6.80 3.55
C CYS A 179 11.22 7.46 4.27
N ASP A 180 11.10 8.78 4.13
CA ASP A 180 9.92 9.49 4.59
C ASP A 180 8.75 9.33 3.63
N LEU A 181 7.53 9.39 4.19
CA LEU A 181 6.29 9.21 3.44
C LEU A 181 6.08 10.31 2.39
N GLU A 182 6.51 11.54 2.66
CA GLU A 182 6.23 12.67 1.78
C GLU A 182 7.08 12.59 0.50
N THR A 183 8.31 12.09 0.59
CA THR A 183 9.18 11.76 -0.54
C THR A 183 8.51 10.74 -1.47
N VAL A 184 8.00 9.63 -0.93
CA VAL A 184 7.28 8.62 -1.73
C VAL A 184 6.00 9.19 -2.35
N ARG A 185 5.25 9.99 -1.58
CA ARG A 185 4.03 10.65 -2.06
C ARG A 185 4.34 11.62 -3.20
N ASN A 186 5.38 12.42 -3.08
CA ASN A 186 5.79 13.37 -4.10
C ASN A 186 6.28 12.68 -5.38
N PHE A 187 7.01 11.57 -5.24
CA PHE A 187 7.35 10.73 -6.39
C PHE A 187 6.12 10.32 -7.19
N TYR A 188 5.08 9.77 -6.54
CA TYR A 188 3.89 9.31 -7.26
C TYR A 188 2.98 10.44 -7.75
N LYS A 189 3.07 11.66 -7.19
CA LYS A 189 2.44 12.85 -7.79
C LYS A 189 3.11 13.20 -9.13
N LEU A 190 4.43 13.11 -9.22
CA LEU A 190 5.20 13.38 -10.43
C LEU A 190 5.10 12.22 -11.44
N TYR A 191 4.98 10.99 -10.95
CA TYR A 191 4.99 9.77 -11.76
C TYR A 191 3.83 8.80 -11.42
N PRO A 192 2.57 9.18 -11.69
CA PRO A 192 1.40 8.36 -11.32
C PRO A 192 1.39 6.97 -11.97
N GLN A 193 1.94 6.83 -13.18
CA GLN A 193 2.01 5.53 -13.86
C GLN A 193 2.84 4.49 -13.10
N GLY A 194 3.78 4.91 -12.22
CA GLY A 194 4.54 4.00 -11.37
C GLY A 194 3.65 3.17 -10.44
N LEU A 195 2.43 3.61 -10.13
CA LEU A 195 1.45 2.81 -9.38
C LEU A 195 1.01 1.54 -10.12
N ARG A 196 1.17 1.52 -11.45
CA ARG A 196 0.83 0.42 -12.36
C ARG A 196 2.00 -0.50 -12.67
N GLU A 197 3.20 -0.14 -12.22
CA GLU A 197 4.42 -0.90 -12.46
C GLU A 197 4.60 -1.98 -11.36
N LYS A 198 5.23 -3.10 -11.71
CA LYS A 198 5.39 -4.26 -10.82
C LYS A 198 6.83 -4.69 -10.72
N GLU A 199 7.24 -5.09 -9.52
CA GLU A 199 8.45 -5.88 -9.31
C GLU A 199 8.06 -7.24 -8.72
N HIS A 200 8.53 -8.34 -9.31
CA HIS A 200 8.29 -9.70 -8.82
C HIS A 200 6.82 -10.00 -8.44
N LYS A 201 5.86 -9.57 -9.27
CA LYS A 201 4.42 -9.73 -9.01
C LYS A 201 3.94 -8.92 -7.80
N SER A 202 4.43 -7.72 -7.57
CA SER A 202 3.92 -6.85 -6.50
C SER A 202 3.84 -5.42 -6.99
N TYR A 203 2.64 -4.84 -6.88
CA TYR A 203 2.41 -3.42 -7.05
C TYR A 203 2.92 -2.62 -5.83
N PRO A 204 3.19 -1.32 -5.95
CA PRO A 204 3.51 -0.45 -4.82
C PRO A 204 2.53 -0.56 -3.66
N LEU A 205 1.23 -0.62 -3.98
CA LEU A 205 0.16 -0.79 -3.01
C LEU A 205 0.37 -2.05 -2.15
N TRP A 206 0.77 -3.16 -2.77
CA TRP A 206 1.05 -4.41 -2.04
C TRP A 206 2.31 -4.30 -1.19
N VAL A 207 3.36 -3.68 -1.72
CA VAL A 207 4.63 -3.47 -1.00
C VAL A 207 4.42 -2.59 0.23
N SER A 208 3.51 -1.61 0.15
CA SER A 208 3.18 -0.72 1.27
C SER A 208 2.69 -1.43 2.53
N LEU A 209 2.17 -2.67 2.42
CA LEU A 209 1.72 -3.46 3.55
C LEU A 209 2.83 -4.28 4.22
N ARG A 210 3.94 -4.58 3.53
CA ARG A 210 4.94 -5.56 3.98
C ARG A 210 6.05 -4.96 4.84
N GLY A 211 5.75 -3.85 5.53
CA GLY A 211 6.66 -3.13 6.40
C GLY A 211 6.90 -3.75 7.77
N TYR A 212 7.88 -3.18 8.48
CA TYR A 212 8.01 -3.37 9.92
C TYR A 212 7.02 -2.49 10.68
N VAL A 213 6.80 -1.27 10.16
CA VAL A 213 5.85 -0.32 10.71
C VAL A 213 4.46 -0.52 10.12
N ALA A 214 3.44 -0.09 10.87
CA ALA A 214 2.08 -0.07 10.35
C ALA A 214 1.96 0.86 9.13
N PRO A 215 1.26 0.41 8.07
CA PRO A 215 1.07 1.22 6.87
C PRO A 215 0.29 2.51 7.18
N ASN A 216 0.63 3.62 6.54
CA ASN A 216 -0.16 4.85 6.64
C ASN A 216 -1.49 4.67 5.86
N SER A 217 -2.62 4.79 6.55
CA SER A 217 -3.93 4.49 5.94
C SER A 217 -4.32 5.46 4.84
N ASP A 218 -4.14 6.76 5.04
CA ASP A 218 -4.48 7.77 4.04
C ASP A 218 -3.70 7.58 2.74
N PHE A 219 -2.41 7.29 2.85
CA PHE A 219 -1.58 7.06 1.67
C PHE A 219 -1.90 5.74 0.97
N PHE A 220 -2.16 4.67 1.73
CA PHE A 220 -2.63 3.41 1.17
C PHE A 220 -3.93 3.59 0.39
N ILE A 221 -4.92 4.24 1.00
CA ILE A 221 -6.23 4.50 0.39
C ILE A 221 -6.07 5.39 -0.85
N TRP A 222 -5.21 6.41 -0.78
CA TRP A 222 -4.88 7.24 -1.93
C TRP A 222 -4.32 6.40 -3.08
N MET A 223 -3.31 5.55 -2.84
CA MET A 223 -2.75 4.68 -3.89
C MET A 223 -3.80 3.74 -4.49
N ALA A 224 -4.65 3.14 -3.64
CA ALA A 224 -5.74 2.26 -4.08
C ALA A 224 -6.76 3.01 -4.95
N LYS A 225 -7.10 4.25 -4.61
CA LYS A 225 -8.01 5.08 -5.42
C LYS A 225 -7.38 5.53 -6.74
N GLN A 226 -6.06 5.79 -6.76
CA GLN A 226 -5.37 6.16 -8.00
C GLN A 226 -5.23 4.99 -8.99
N TYR A 227 -5.14 3.76 -8.49
CA TYR A 227 -5.06 2.56 -9.34
C TYR A 227 -5.78 1.36 -8.70
N PRO A 228 -7.13 1.29 -8.81
CA PRO A 228 -7.96 0.28 -8.15
C PRO A 228 -7.64 -1.17 -8.56
N GLU A 229 -7.14 -1.40 -9.77
CA GLU A 229 -6.80 -2.73 -10.26
C GLU A 229 -5.69 -3.40 -9.44
N ALA A 230 -4.84 -2.62 -8.75
CA ALA A 230 -3.85 -3.16 -7.82
C ALA A 230 -4.48 -3.82 -6.59
N VAL A 231 -5.69 -3.41 -6.19
CA VAL A 231 -6.43 -4.00 -5.06
C VAL A 231 -6.86 -5.43 -5.37
N TYR A 232 -7.27 -5.66 -6.62
CA TYR A 232 -7.74 -6.96 -7.13
C TYR A 232 -6.62 -7.83 -7.71
N TYR A 233 -5.38 -7.41 -7.56
CA TYR A 233 -4.26 -8.17 -8.08
C TYR A 233 -4.09 -9.50 -7.33
N GLU A 234 -3.81 -10.56 -8.08
CA GLU A 234 -3.60 -11.91 -7.54
C GLU A 234 -2.19 -12.39 -7.90
N PRO A 235 -1.17 -12.24 -7.02
CA PRO A 235 0.17 -12.78 -7.26
C PRO A 235 0.18 -14.31 -7.44
N SER A 236 -0.80 -14.97 -6.82
CA SER A 236 -1.17 -16.37 -6.99
C SER A 236 -2.68 -16.45 -7.11
N ARG A 237 -3.20 -17.37 -7.94
CA ARG A 237 -4.64 -17.50 -8.20
C ARG A 237 -5.46 -17.57 -6.90
N GLY A 238 -6.38 -16.63 -6.72
CA GLY A 238 -7.25 -16.48 -5.55
C GLY A 238 -6.60 -15.83 -4.33
N TYR A 239 -5.27 -15.61 -4.32
CA TYR A 239 -4.57 -14.92 -3.23
C TYR A 239 -4.63 -13.40 -3.44
N THR A 240 -5.56 -12.75 -2.76
CA THR A 240 -5.80 -11.30 -2.90
C THR A 240 -5.05 -10.46 -1.86
N LEU A 241 -5.06 -9.13 -2.04
CA LEU A 241 -4.46 -8.17 -1.10
C LEU A 241 -5.03 -8.33 0.32
N LEU A 242 -6.31 -8.66 0.43
CA LEU A 242 -6.99 -8.89 1.72
C LEU A 242 -6.46 -10.15 2.43
N HIS A 243 -6.09 -11.20 1.69
CA HIS A 243 -5.44 -12.37 2.28
C HIS A 243 -4.07 -12.04 2.87
N ASP A 244 -3.24 -11.30 2.12
CA ASP A 244 -1.91 -10.87 2.62
C ASP A 244 -2.06 -9.95 3.83
N PHE A 245 -3.04 -9.03 3.80
CA PHE A 245 -3.35 -8.17 4.93
C PHE A 245 -3.72 -8.97 6.18
N CYS A 246 -4.63 -9.95 6.08
CA CYS A 246 -5.00 -10.80 7.22
C CYS A 246 -3.81 -11.62 7.74
N VAL A 247 -2.98 -12.18 6.85
CA VAL A 247 -1.75 -12.89 7.22
C VAL A 247 -0.78 -11.98 7.97
N LEU A 248 -0.59 -10.77 7.48
CA LEU A 248 0.31 -9.79 8.10
C LEU A 248 -0.23 -9.34 9.46
N LEU A 249 -1.52 -9.05 9.57
CA LEU A 249 -2.17 -8.69 10.82
C LEU A 249 -1.98 -9.77 11.89
N ALA A 250 -2.31 -11.03 11.57
CA ALA A 250 -2.14 -12.15 12.49
C ALA A 250 -0.69 -12.36 12.93
N LYS A 251 0.29 -12.13 12.03
CA LYS A 251 1.72 -12.27 12.34
C LYS A 251 2.29 -11.10 13.13
N GLN A 252 1.88 -9.88 12.83
CA GLN A 252 2.52 -8.66 13.33
C GLN A 252 1.92 -8.18 14.64
N VAL A 253 0.64 -8.44 14.89
CA VAL A 253 0.02 -8.10 16.18
C VAL A 253 0.72 -8.77 17.36
N VAL A 254 1.30 -9.96 17.13
CA VAL A 254 2.12 -10.68 18.11
C VAL A 254 3.50 -10.05 18.31
N LYS A 255 4.04 -9.38 17.29
CA LYS A 255 5.43 -8.88 17.26
C LYS A 255 5.57 -7.41 17.59
N SER A 256 4.54 -6.60 17.30
CA SER A 256 4.61 -5.15 17.40
C SER A 256 3.24 -4.56 17.74
N SER A 257 3.20 -3.69 18.74
CA SER A 257 2.00 -2.92 19.10
C SER A 257 1.60 -1.90 18.03
N GLU A 258 2.51 -1.52 17.13
CA GLU A 258 2.22 -0.56 16.05
C GLU A 258 1.16 -1.09 15.08
N TRP A 259 1.04 -2.40 14.92
CA TRP A 259 0.01 -3.03 14.07
C TRP A 259 -1.38 -3.07 14.71
N SER A 260 -1.49 -2.59 15.96
CA SER A 260 -2.77 -2.34 16.63
C SER A 260 -3.25 -0.89 16.47
N THR A 261 -2.78 -0.17 15.45
CA THR A 261 -3.11 1.23 15.22
C THR A 261 -4.40 1.43 14.42
N MET A 262 -5.01 2.61 14.57
CA MET A 262 -6.18 3.06 13.80
C MET A 262 -5.93 2.99 12.28
N ASN A 263 -4.67 3.13 11.83
CA ASN A 263 -4.33 3.00 10.42
C ASN A 263 -4.68 1.62 9.83
N VAL A 264 -4.36 0.55 10.56
CA VAL A 264 -4.66 -0.83 10.14
C VAL A 264 -6.17 -1.02 10.05
N ALA A 265 -6.91 -0.57 11.08
CA ALA A 265 -8.38 -0.61 11.07
C ALA A 265 -8.97 0.18 9.88
N ASN A 266 -8.46 1.37 9.59
CA ASN A 266 -8.93 2.22 8.49
C ASN A 266 -8.71 1.57 7.11
N ILE A 267 -7.53 0.99 6.87
CA ILE A 267 -7.25 0.25 5.63
C ILE A 267 -8.22 -0.91 5.49
N PHE A 268 -8.46 -1.63 6.58
CA PHE A 268 -9.37 -2.77 6.56
C PHE A 268 -10.82 -2.37 6.26
N ARG A 269 -11.32 -1.33 6.94
CA ARG A 269 -12.65 -0.77 6.68
C ARG A 269 -12.79 -0.33 5.23
N PHE A 270 -11.78 0.35 4.67
CA PHE A 270 -11.74 0.73 3.26
C PHE A 270 -11.85 -0.50 2.34
N LEU A 271 -11.01 -1.53 2.56
CA LEU A 271 -11.03 -2.74 1.73
C LEU A 271 -12.37 -3.47 1.78
N VAL A 272 -13.01 -3.57 2.95
CA VAL A 272 -14.29 -4.27 3.09
C VAL A 272 -15.47 -3.46 2.53
N SER A 273 -15.50 -2.15 2.77
CA SER A 273 -16.60 -1.29 2.33
C SER A 273 -16.57 -1.00 0.82
N GLU A 274 -15.41 -0.64 0.28
CA GLU A 274 -15.25 -0.27 -1.13
C GLU A 274 -14.98 -1.48 -2.04
N HIS A 275 -14.45 -2.57 -1.48
CA HIS A 275 -14.08 -3.77 -2.24
C HIS A 275 -14.64 -5.07 -1.61
N PRO A 276 -15.97 -5.16 -1.34
CA PRO A 276 -16.56 -6.27 -0.58
C PRO A 276 -16.39 -7.65 -1.23
N SER A 277 -16.19 -7.71 -2.56
CA SER A 277 -15.94 -8.96 -3.27
C SER A 277 -14.66 -9.67 -2.79
N LEU A 278 -13.67 -8.94 -2.26
CA LEU A 278 -12.43 -9.51 -1.73
C LEU A 278 -12.67 -10.45 -0.54
N VAL A 279 -13.70 -10.18 0.26
CA VAL A 279 -14.05 -10.97 1.46
C VAL A 279 -14.45 -12.41 1.09
N ARG A 280 -15.02 -12.57 -0.11
CA ARG A 280 -15.53 -13.86 -0.62
C ARG A 280 -14.50 -14.62 -1.46
N GLN A 281 -13.38 -14.01 -1.79
CA GLN A 281 -12.33 -14.67 -2.59
C GLN A 281 -11.67 -15.78 -1.79
N THR A 282 -11.38 -16.90 -2.44
CA THR A 282 -10.74 -18.05 -1.80
C THR A 282 -9.37 -18.32 -2.39
N TYR A 283 -8.39 -18.54 -1.52
CA TYR A 283 -7.08 -19.07 -1.89
C TYR A 283 -6.94 -20.48 -1.34
N SER A 284 -6.88 -21.49 -2.22
CA SER A 284 -6.82 -22.90 -1.80
C SER A 284 -7.95 -23.28 -0.83
N GLY A 285 -9.17 -22.78 -1.09
CA GLY A 285 -10.35 -23.00 -0.25
C GLY A 285 -10.42 -22.14 1.01
N TRP A 286 -9.47 -21.22 1.21
CA TRP A 286 -9.44 -20.34 2.38
C TRP A 286 -9.93 -18.94 2.06
N LEU A 287 -10.91 -18.46 2.81
CA LEU A 287 -11.29 -17.05 2.88
C LEU A 287 -10.31 -16.25 3.75
N PRO A 288 -10.21 -14.91 3.59
CA PRO A 288 -9.34 -14.06 4.40
C PRO A 288 -9.51 -14.22 5.91
N ILE A 289 -10.76 -14.41 6.40
CA ILE A 289 -11.07 -14.60 7.83
C ILE A 289 -10.38 -15.83 8.44
N HIS A 290 -10.11 -16.89 7.66
CA HIS A 290 -9.43 -18.09 8.16
C HIS A 290 -8.02 -17.80 8.66
N PHE A 291 -7.35 -16.82 8.06
CA PHE A 291 -5.99 -16.42 8.47
C PHE A 291 -5.96 -15.69 9.82
N LEU A 292 -7.11 -15.25 10.32
CA LEU A 292 -7.26 -14.55 11.59
C LEU A 292 -7.75 -15.45 12.73
N ALA A 293 -8.23 -16.66 12.41
CA ALA A 293 -8.90 -17.55 13.36
C ALA A 293 -8.09 -17.85 14.64
N ARG A 294 -6.76 -17.88 14.52
CA ARG A 294 -5.82 -18.16 15.63
C ARG A 294 -5.32 -16.93 16.36
N SER A 295 -5.80 -15.75 15.97
CA SER A 295 -5.36 -14.46 16.51
C SER A 295 -6.54 -13.63 17.02
N CYS A 296 -7.71 -14.24 17.20
CA CYS A 296 -8.92 -13.59 17.72
C CYS A 296 -8.82 -13.16 19.19
N GLU A 297 -7.73 -13.46 19.88
CA GLU A 297 -7.41 -12.93 21.20
C GLU A 297 -6.92 -11.47 21.18
N TRP A 298 -6.60 -10.92 19.99
CA TRP A 298 -6.13 -9.54 19.84
C TRP A 298 -7.28 -8.58 19.48
N PRO A 299 -7.43 -7.42 20.16
CA PRO A 299 -8.56 -6.50 19.92
C PRO A 299 -8.71 -6.06 18.46
N ILE A 300 -7.60 -5.71 17.81
CA ILE A 300 -7.62 -5.28 16.40
C ILE A 300 -8.06 -6.42 15.47
N VAL A 301 -7.69 -7.67 15.79
CA VAL A 301 -8.11 -8.84 15.01
C VAL A 301 -9.59 -9.11 15.24
N GLN A 302 -10.08 -8.99 16.46
CA GLN A 302 -11.51 -9.11 16.78
C GLN A 302 -12.36 -8.12 15.98
N GLU A 303 -11.95 -6.86 15.94
CA GLU A 303 -12.61 -5.82 15.15
C GLU A 303 -12.66 -6.19 13.67
N VAL A 304 -11.53 -6.60 13.12
CA VAL A 304 -11.40 -7.03 11.72
C VAL A 304 -12.27 -8.25 11.41
N VAL A 305 -12.32 -9.23 12.32
CA VAL A 305 -13.19 -10.41 12.20
C VAL A 305 -14.67 -10.02 12.22
N ILE A 306 -15.09 -9.10 13.09
CA ILE A 306 -16.47 -8.58 13.10
C ILE A 306 -16.80 -7.91 11.77
N LEU A 307 -15.89 -7.09 11.22
CA LEU A 307 -16.08 -6.45 9.91
C LEU A 307 -16.21 -7.47 8.77
N LEU A 308 -15.40 -8.55 8.78
CA LEU A 308 -15.50 -9.64 7.80
C LEU A 308 -16.84 -10.38 7.92
N LEU A 309 -17.27 -10.69 9.13
CA LEU A 309 -18.52 -11.39 9.38
C LEU A 309 -19.74 -10.54 9.01
N ARG A 310 -19.69 -9.22 9.19
CA ARG A 310 -20.73 -8.31 8.69
C ARG A 310 -20.82 -8.31 7.16
N ALA A 311 -19.68 -8.35 6.48
CA ALA A 311 -19.64 -8.35 5.01
C ALA A 311 -19.99 -9.72 4.39
N TYR A 312 -19.75 -10.82 5.11
CA TYR A 312 -20.05 -12.17 4.64
C TYR A 312 -20.34 -13.15 5.80
N PRO A 313 -21.52 -13.09 6.44
CA PRO A 313 -21.83 -13.89 7.62
C PRO A 313 -21.86 -15.41 7.36
N GLU A 314 -22.10 -15.82 6.12
CA GLU A 314 -22.07 -17.22 5.69
C GLU A 314 -20.66 -17.80 5.66
N SER A 315 -19.62 -16.96 5.77
CA SER A 315 -18.21 -17.42 5.81
C SER A 315 -17.99 -18.47 6.88
N VAL A 316 -18.71 -18.41 8.01
CA VAL A 316 -18.63 -19.36 9.13
C VAL A 316 -18.94 -20.80 8.71
N ARG A 317 -19.76 -20.99 7.66
CA ARG A 317 -20.12 -22.31 7.11
C ARG A 317 -19.14 -22.80 6.05
N THR A 318 -18.22 -21.95 5.60
CA THR A 318 -17.26 -22.30 4.56
C THR A 318 -16.23 -23.26 5.14
N ARG A 319 -16.17 -24.47 4.60
CA ARG A 319 -15.16 -25.46 5.00
C ARG A 319 -13.86 -25.22 4.24
N SER A 320 -12.77 -25.11 4.99
CA SER A 320 -11.42 -25.19 4.42
C SER A 320 -11.21 -26.55 3.78
N THR A 321 -10.62 -26.60 2.59
CA THR A 321 -10.19 -27.85 1.95
C THR A 321 -8.98 -28.48 2.65
N ASN A 322 -8.32 -27.75 3.55
CA ASN A 322 -7.19 -28.23 4.34
C ASN A 322 -7.66 -28.60 5.77
N ALA A 323 -7.41 -29.86 6.17
CA ALA A 323 -7.77 -30.40 7.47
C ALA A 323 -7.03 -29.76 8.66
N HIS A 324 -5.91 -29.05 8.43
CA HIS A 324 -5.13 -28.41 9.48
C HIS A 324 -5.66 -27.03 9.91
N MET A 325 -6.68 -26.52 9.21
CA MET A 325 -7.30 -25.23 9.51
C MET A 325 -8.50 -25.43 10.45
N THR A 326 -8.58 -24.58 11.47
CA THR A 326 -9.70 -24.56 12.41
C THR A 326 -10.96 -24.12 11.67
N GLU A 327 -12.03 -24.91 11.79
CA GLU A 327 -13.35 -24.51 11.32
C GLU A 327 -13.78 -23.22 12.03
N LEU A 328 -14.23 -22.22 11.27
CA LEU A 328 -14.58 -20.91 11.85
C LEU A 328 -15.69 -21.00 12.90
N SER A 329 -16.62 -21.94 12.76
CA SER A 329 -17.68 -22.21 13.74
C SER A 329 -17.16 -22.74 15.08
N GLN A 330 -15.93 -23.27 15.11
CA GLN A 330 -15.27 -23.77 16.32
C GLN A 330 -14.36 -22.73 16.98
N VAL A 331 -14.15 -21.58 16.34
CA VAL A 331 -13.35 -20.49 16.92
C VAL A 331 -14.21 -19.80 17.99
N PRO A 332 -13.83 -19.83 19.29
CA PRO A 332 -14.70 -19.38 20.37
C PRO A 332 -15.20 -17.94 20.23
N PHE A 333 -14.32 -17.03 19.79
CA PHE A 333 -14.70 -15.65 19.53
C PHE A 333 -15.77 -15.54 18.43
N ILE A 334 -15.57 -16.23 17.29
CA ILE A 334 -16.52 -16.24 16.17
C ILE A 334 -17.86 -16.84 16.60
N GLN A 335 -17.83 -17.96 17.33
CA GLN A 335 -19.03 -18.60 17.87
C GLN A 335 -19.83 -17.66 18.78
N ALA A 336 -19.14 -16.84 19.58
CA ALA A 336 -19.79 -15.87 20.47
C ALA A 336 -20.39 -14.68 19.72
N VAL A 337 -19.72 -14.13 18.70
CA VAL A 337 -20.17 -12.90 18.01
C VAL A 337 -21.10 -13.15 16.82
N HIS A 338 -21.00 -14.30 16.16
CA HIS A 338 -21.73 -14.58 14.91
C HIS A 338 -23.26 -14.45 15.03
N PRO A 339 -23.94 -14.99 16.08
CA PRO A 339 -25.39 -14.84 16.20
C PRO A 339 -25.85 -13.39 16.33
N PHE A 340 -25.04 -12.56 17.02
CA PHE A 340 -25.32 -11.13 17.16
C PHE A 340 -25.18 -10.39 15.84
N ILE A 341 -24.17 -10.74 15.03
CA ILE A 341 -23.95 -10.15 13.71
C ILE A 341 -25.10 -10.52 12.75
N VAL A 342 -25.52 -11.78 12.71
CA VAL A 342 -26.66 -12.20 11.88
C VAL A 342 -27.92 -11.41 12.25
N LYS A 343 -28.20 -11.27 13.54
CA LYS A 343 -29.34 -10.48 14.03
C LYS A 343 -29.21 -8.98 13.71
N GLU A 344 -28.01 -8.41 13.78
CA GLU A 344 -27.76 -7.02 13.38
C GLU A 344 -28.10 -6.80 11.89
N LEU A 345 -27.70 -7.74 11.03
CA LEU A 345 -27.99 -7.67 9.59
C LEU A 345 -29.49 -7.84 9.29
N GLU A 346 -30.18 -8.75 9.98
CA GLU A 346 -31.65 -8.89 9.86
C GLU A 346 -32.38 -7.60 10.23
N ILE A 347 -31.92 -6.90 11.28
CA ILE A 347 -32.46 -5.60 11.68
C ILE A 347 -32.21 -4.55 10.58
N ASP A 348 -31.01 -4.52 10.01
CA ASP A 348 -30.65 -3.56 8.95
C ASP A 348 -31.49 -3.80 7.67
N ASP A 349 -31.72 -5.06 7.31
CA ASP A 349 -32.59 -5.43 6.19
C ASP A 349 -34.05 -5.00 6.45
N GLU A 350 -34.56 -5.19 7.67
CA GLU A 350 -35.91 -4.77 8.03
C GLU A 350 -36.06 -3.24 7.96
N ILE A 351 -35.10 -2.48 8.50
CA ILE A 351 -35.10 -1.01 8.41
C ILE A 351 -35.05 -0.56 6.94
N ALA A 352 -34.18 -1.18 6.13
CA ALA A 352 -34.05 -0.87 4.72
C ALA A 352 -35.32 -1.17 3.90
N LEU A 353 -36.13 -2.15 4.31
CA LEU A 353 -37.42 -2.47 3.71
C LEU A 353 -38.53 -1.51 4.14
N LEU A 354 -38.54 -1.07 5.40
CA LEU A 354 -39.60 -0.22 5.95
C LEU A 354 -39.63 1.17 5.32
N ASN A 355 -38.47 1.78 5.07
CA ASN A 355 -38.39 3.16 4.54
C ASN A 355 -39.05 3.28 3.14
N PRO A 356 -38.70 2.47 2.12
CA PRO A 356 -39.33 2.57 0.80
C PRO A 356 -40.82 2.21 0.81
N ILE A 357 -41.24 1.26 1.64
CA ILE A 357 -42.67 0.90 1.74
C ILE A 357 -43.47 2.09 2.29
N SER A 358 -42.94 2.78 3.30
CA SER A 358 -43.57 3.98 3.85
C SER A 358 -43.65 5.09 2.81
N GLU A 359 -42.59 5.34 2.05
CA GLU A 359 -42.56 6.36 0.99
C GLU A 359 -43.57 6.04 -0.13
N ASN A 360 -43.60 4.79 -0.60
CA ASN A 360 -44.53 4.33 -1.64
C ASN A 360 -46.00 4.48 -1.21
N LEU A 361 -46.32 4.24 0.06
CA LEU A 361 -47.69 4.40 0.57
C LEU A 361 -48.11 5.88 0.62
N ILE A 362 -47.20 6.77 0.99
CA ILE A 362 -47.43 8.23 0.98
C ILE A 362 -47.63 8.70 -0.47
N GLU A 363 -46.80 8.24 -1.39
CA GLU A 363 -46.93 8.55 -2.82
C GLU A 363 -48.28 8.07 -3.37
N ALA A 364 -48.67 6.81 -3.09
CA ALA A 364 -49.95 6.25 -3.52
C ALA A 364 -51.16 7.03 -2.97
N ALA A 365 -51.09 7.50 -1.71
CA ALA A 365 -52.10 8.37 -1.13
C ALA A 365 -52.17 9.74 -1.83
N SER A 366 -51.02 10.32 -2.20
CA SER A 366 -50.94 11.60 -2.91
C SER A 366 -51.51 11.52 -4.34
N VAL A 367 -51.24 10.44 -5.07
CA VAL A 367 -51.76 10.20 -6.43
C VAL A 367 -53.27 10.02 -6.39
N SER A 368 -53.78 9.26 -5.41
CA SER A 368 -55.22 9.07 -5.19
C SER A 368 -55.95 10.39 -4.92
N THR A 369 -55.28 11.31 -4.23
CA THR A 369 -55.83 12.64 -3.93
C THR A 369 -55.76 13.57 -5.13
N THR A 370 -54.71 13.48 -5.96
CA THR A 370 -54.51 14.34 -7.13
C THR A 370 -55.45 13.97 -8.29
N HIS A 371 -55.66 12.67 -8.54
CA HIS A 371 -56.58 12.19 -9.57
C HIS A 371 -58.03 12.64 -9.32
N ARG A 372 -58.37 12.92 -8.06
CA ARG A 372 -59.67 13.49 -7.65
C ARG A 372 -59.83 14.95 -8.07
N VAL A 373 -58.77 15.75 -8.07
CA VAL A 373 -58.85 17.19 -8.41
C VAL A 373 -59.13 17.41 -9.91
N SER A 374 -58.71 16.47 -10.77
CA SER A 374 -58.92 16.55 -12.22
C SER A 374 -60.30 16.05 -12.71
N LEU A 375 -61.09 15.36 -11.87
CA LEU A 375 -62.39 14.82 -12.25
C LEU A 375 -63.52 15.59 -11.53
N THR A 376 -63.82 16.80 -12.01
CA THR A 376 -64.86 17.68 -11.44
C THR A 376 -66.31 17.34 -11.86
N SER A 377 -66.61 16.11 -12.28
CA SER A 377 -68.00 15.70 -12.53
C SER A 377 -68.66 15.16 -11.26
N ALA A 378 -69.63 15.91 -10.76
CA ALA A 378 -70.35 15.68 -9.52
C ALA A 378 -71.12 14.35 -9.48
N SER A 379 -70.58 13.31 -8.81
CA SER A 379 -71.39 12.35 -8.01
C SER A 379 -70.61 11.30 -7.18
N ASP A 380 -69.28 11.20 -7.22
CA ASP A 380 -68.58 10.04 -6.61
C ASP A 380 -68.10 10.26 -5.16
N ASP A 381 -69.03 10.21 -4.21
CA ASP A 381 -68.76 10.14 -2.75
C ASP A 381 -67.87 8.92 -2.39
N SER A 382 -67.91 7.85 -3.20
CA SER A 382 -67.09 6.65 -3.03
C SER A 382 -65.59 6.92 -3.22
N SER A 383 -65.20 7.66 -4.26
CA SER A 383 -63.79 7.98 -4.56
C SER A 383 -63.16 8.84 -3.46
N ALA A 384 -63.93 9.80 -2.93
CA ALA A 384 -63.50 10.65 -1.82
C ALA A 384 -63.20 9.85 -0.55
N ARG A 385 -64.03 8.85 -0.22
CA ARG A 385 -63.83 7.96 0.92
C ARG A 385 -62.60 7.08 0.73
N ILE A 386 -62.40 6.52 -0.47
CA ILE A 386 -61.24 5.69 -0.77
C ILE A 386 -59.94 6.50 -0.61
N ALA A 387 -59.88 7.71 -1.16
CA ALA A 387 -58.71 8.58 -0.98
C ALA A 387 -58.43 8.92 0.49
N ALA A 388 -59.47 9.23 1.28
CA ALA A 388 -59.32 9.49 2.72
C ALA A 388 -58.85 8.25 3.52
N ILE A 389 -59.28 7.05 3.11
CA ILE A 389 -58.82 5.79 3.68
C ILE A 389 -57.35 5.56 3.34
N PHE A 390 -56.93 5.78 2.09
CA PHE A 390 -55.53 5.66 1.70
C PHE A 390 -54.63 6.67 2.43
N ASP A 391 -55.09 7.92 2.58
CA ASP A 391 -54.37 8.94 3.34
C ASP A 391 -54.19 8.52 4.80
N SER A 392 -55.28 8.12 5.46
CA SER A 392 -55.26 7.64 6.84
C SER A 392 -54.39 6.39 7.03
N LEU A 393 -54.46 5.45 6.09
CA LEU A 393 -53.65 4.23 6.10
C LEU A 393 -52.17 4.56 5.91
N SER A 394 -51.85 5.49 5.01
CA SER A 394 -50.46 5.90 4.76
C SER A 394 -49.84 6.54 5.99
N ILE A 395 -50.58 7.43 6.67
CA ILE A 395 -50.16 8.05 7.93
C ILE A 395 -50.02 7.00 9.03
N ALA A 396 -51.00 6.10 9.17
CA ALA A 396 -50.96 5.06 10.20
C ALA A 396 -49.76 4.11 10.00
N PHE A 397 -49.51 3.70 8.75
CA PHE A 397 -48.36 2.88 8.41
C PHE A 397 -47.05 3.62 8.65
N GLN A 398 -46.93 4.88 8.23
CA GLN A 398 -45.74 5.69 8.46
C GLN A 398 -45.44 5.81 9.96
N CYS A 399 -46.44 6.12 10.79
CA CYS A 399 -46.28 6.18 12.24
C CYS A 399 -45.80 4.84 12.81
N TRP A 400 -46.39 3.73 12.37
CA TRP A 400 -45.97 2.40 12.79
C TRP A 400 -44.55 2.05 12.34
N ALA A 401 -44.19 2.35 11.09
CA ALA A 401 -42.88 2.10 10.52
C ALA A 401 -41.80 2.89 11.27
N ASN A 402 -42.06 4.17 11.58
CA ASN A 402 -41.17 4.99 12.39
C ASN A 402 -40.97 4.41 13.80
N GLN A 403 -42.05 4.04 14.49
CA GLN A 403 -41.97 3.38 15.81
C GLN A 403 -41.20 2.06 15.75
N ARG A 404 -41.36 1.30 14.66
CA ARG A 404 -40.64 0.05 14.45
C ARG A 404 -39.14 0.29 14.24
N VAL A 405 -38.78 1.26 13.40
CA VAL A 405 -37.38 1.68 13.18
C VAL A 405 -36.73 2.16 14.48
N ASP A 406 -37.46 2.91 15.31
CA ASP A 406 -36.96 3.36 16.63
C ASP A 406 -36.68 2.16 17.55
N ALA A 407 -37.60 1.21 17.63
CA ALA A 407 -37.43 0.00 18.45
C ALA A 407 -36.27 -0.88 17.95
N LEU A 408 -36.14 -1.05 16.62
CA LEU A 408 -35.05 -1.76 15.98
C LEU A 408 -33.69 -1.09 16.23
N SER A 409 -33.66 0.24 16.22
CA SER A 409 -32.44 1.02 16.52
C SER A 409 -31.95 0.79 17.95
N VAL A 410 -32.87 0.73 18.93
CA VAL A 410 -32.52 0.38 20.32
C VAL A 410 -31.97 -1.04 20.40
N GLN A 411 -32.57 -1.99 19.69
CA GLN A 411 -32.09 -3.36 19.65
C GLN A 411 -30.69 -3.47 19.03
N LYS A 412 -30.42 -2.72 17.96
CA LYS A 412 -29.09 -2.62 17.34
C LYS A 412 -28.04 -2.08 18.32
N GLN A 413 -28.38 -1.08 19.12
CA GLN A 413 -27.49 -0.57 20.17
C GLN A 413 -27.19 -1.62 21.24
N GLN A 414 -28.18 -2.44 21.62
CA GLN A 414 -27.97 -3.55 22.56
C GLN A 414 -27.03 -4.60 21.98
N ILE A 415 -27.19 -4.96 20.70
CA ILE A 415 -26.29 -5.87 19.99
C ILE A 415 -24.86 -5.33 19.97
N ALA A 416 -24.67 -4.04 19.67
CA ALA A 416 -23.35 -3.41 19.68
C ALA A 416 -22.67 -3.52 21.07
N LYS A 417 -23.43 -3.34 22.16
CA LYS A 417 -22.92 -3.56 23.52
C LYS A 417 -22.54 -5.01 23.77
N SER A 418 -23.36 -5.97 23.34
CA SER A 418 -23.05 -7.41 23.47
C SER A 418 -21.80 -7.83 22.69
N LEU A 419 -21.56 -7.24 21.51
CA LEU A 419 -20.34 -7.46 20.73
C LEU A 419 -19.10 -6.91 21.45
N ASP A 420 -19.18 -5.70 22.00
CA ASP A 420 -18.10 -5.10 22.81
C ASP A 420 -17.80 -5.92 24.07
N GLU A 421 -18.84 -6.38 24.78
CA GLU A 421 -18.68 -7.28 25.93
C GLU A 421 -18.04 -8.61 25.56
N ALA A 422 -18.44 -9.20 24.42
CA ALA A 422 -17.83 -10.42 23.92
C ALA A 422 -16.34 -10.23 23.67
N GLY A 423 -15.93 -9.15 23.00
CA GLY A 423 -14.52 -8.81 22.78
C GLY A 423 -13.72 -8.70 24.08
N LYS A 424 -14.25 -7.93 25.06
CA LYS A 424 -13.62 -7.73 26.37
C LYS A 424 -13.39 -9.04 27.14
N ARG A 425 -14.34 -9.98 27.09
CA ARG A 425 -14.19 -11.29 27.78
C ARG A 425 -12.98 -12.08 27.27
N PHE A 426 -12.68 -12.01 25.97
CA PHE A 426 -11.53 -12.71 25.40
C PHE A 426 -10.19 -12.05 25.73
N LEU A 427 -10.17 -10.74 25.99
CA LEU A 427 -8.96 -10.05 26.45
C LEU A 427 -8.56 -10.47 27.87
N ALA A 428 -9.54 -10.60 28.77
CA ALA A 428 -9.29 -10.98 30.16
C ALA A 428 -8.66 -12.38 30.31
N VAL A 429 -8.97 -13.32 29.42
CA VAL A 429 -8.37 -14.66 29.44
C VAL A 429 -6.87 -14.61 29.13
N ARG A 430 -6.45 -13.70 28.25
CA ARG A 430 -5.05 -13.57 27.84
C ARG A 430 -4.18 -13.03 28.97
N ASP A 431 -4.63 -11.97 29.63
CA ASP A 431 -3.86 -11.31 30.70
C ASP A 431 -3.64 -12.24 31.90
N ASN A 432 -4.56 -13.18 32.13
CA ASN A 432 -4.39 -14.23 33.15
C ASN A 432 -3.36 -15.31 32.74
N SER A 433 -3.24 -15.62 31.44
CA SER A 433 -2.32 -16.65 30.94
C SER A 433 -0.85 -16.21 30.87
N SER A 434 -0.59 -14.90 30.78
CA SER A 434 0.79 -14.37 30.72
C SER A 434 1.52 -14.35 32.06
N ASN A 435 0.79 -14.47 33.18
CA ASN A 435 1.40 -14.41 34.53
C ASN A 435 2.00 -15.75 35.00
N ASP A 436 1.69 -16.87 34.33
CA ASP A 436 2.16 -18.22 34.71
C ASP A 436 3.52 -18.61 34.08
N HIS A 437 4.21 -17.69 33.39
CA HIS A 437 5.47 -17.98 32.70
C HIS A 437 6.67 -17.14 33.19
N SER A 438 6.58 -16.54 34.38
CA SER A 438 7.69 -15.77 34.99
C SER A 438 8.30 -16.39 36.25
N GLU A 439 7.95 -17.63 36.60
CA GLU A 439 8.59 -18.38 37.69
C GLU A 439 9.25 -19.64 37.12
N ASP A 440 10.46 -19.50 36.57
CA ASP A 440 11.49 -20.56 36.48
C ASP A 440 12.85 -19.98 36.07
#